data_AF-S2JA26-F1
#
_entry.id   AF-S2JA26-F1
#
_cell.length_a   1.000
_cell.length_b   1.000
_cell.length_c   1.000
_cell.angle_alpha   90.00
_cell.angle_beta   90.00
_cell.angle_gamma   90.00
#
_symmetry.space_group_name_H-M   'P 1'
#
loop_
_entity.id
_entity.type
_entity.pdbx_description
1 polymer ?
#
loop_
_entity_poly.entity_id
_entity_poly.type
_entity_poly.pdbx_seq_one_letter_code
_entity_poly.pdbx_strand_id
1 'polypeptide(L)'
;MIYPFAIQFTFKYFEDRLDGSQPPGNGLRRGILIGACLNALAGGIRWLGAIPSMYGFGVLFLGQTIAAIAQVFMLSIPPQLAVAWFPENEINVATSIAVSANNLGIAAGCALTPLVVKQATRDTDIPHLLLIQFIMCLIVLLLIWFSFSKPPPYWKSMIHEVNSADQSFRLWKEKKFIYMLGSYCIIMGAQCAIITLLAQILIPPFKHVIDETLVGLLGAAMLFVGFPASIAVGYYLDQTLQYRRVCTLLSMLTAISVLCLYLSSEFEYLTGVVISCVCFGLSSYAIAPAFFQYASELFYPISEIIPTGYLFTVGNMGGVFLVAVMGWSEDMTLRFSMRIPMLCLSMAMFISVYFMSQVKGSLKRTIHQQSP
;
A
#
# COMPACT_ATOMS: atom_id res chain seq x y z
N MET A 1 13.66 2.07 -3.06
CA MET A 1 14.05 1.38 -4.31
C MET A 1 14.35 -0.11 -4.14
N ILE A 2 14.45 -0.68 -2.91
CA ILE A 2 14.79 -2.12 -2.73
C ILE A 2 13.63 -3.06 -3.08
N TYR A 3 12.40 -2.63 -2.82
CA TYR A 3 11.19 -3.45 -2.94
C TYR A 3 11.05 -4.18 -4.30
N PRO A 4 11.19 -3.51 -5.47
CA PRO A 4 11.08 -4.15 -6.78
C PRO A 4 12.06 -5.28 -7.06
N PHE A 5 13.27 -5.19 -6.51
CA PHE A 5 14.34 -6.14 -6.75
C PHE A 5 14.33 -7.30 -5.75
N ALA A 6 13.82 -7.04 -4.54
CA ALA A 6 13.82 -8.01 -3.45
C ALA A 6 12.59 -8.94 -3.45
N ILE A 7 11.44 -8.47 -3.96
CA ILE A 7 10.16 -9.20 -3.86
C ILE A 7 10.19 -10.60 -4.51
N GLN A 8 10.90 -10.76 -5.63
CA GLN A 8 11.02 -12.05 -6.32
C GLN A 8 11.63 -13.13 -5.41
N PHE A 9 12.61 -12.72 -4.61
CA PHE A 9 13.34 -13.62 -3.72
C PHE A 9 12.54 -13.98 -2.48
N THR A 10 11.60 -13.12 -2.06
CA THR A 10 10.81 -13.37 -0.85
C THR A 10 9.77 -14.46 -1.08
N PHE A 11 9.23 -14.62 -2.29
CA PHE A 11 8.19 -15.62 -2.61
C PHE A 11 8.57 -17.05 -2.21
N LYS A 12 9.82 -17.46 -2.44
CA LYS A 12 10.33 -18.79 -2.03
C LYS A 12 10.21 -19.05 -0.52
N TYR A 13 10.26 -18.00 0.31
CA TYR A 13 10.11 -18.13 1.76
C TYR A 13 8.66 -18.35 2.18
N PHE A 14 7.68 -18.02 1.34
CA PHE A 14 6.26 -18.26 1.59
C PHE A 14 5.77 -19.62 1.11
N GLU A 15 6.58 -20.37 0.35
CA GLU A 15 6.27 -21.72 -0.12
C GLU A 15 6.31 -22.76 1.01
N ASP A 16 5.28 -23.59 1.08
CA ASP A 16 5.31 -24.82 1.86
C ASP A 16 6.22 -25.86 1.19
N ARG A 17 6.91 -26.66 2.00
CA ARG A 17 7.65 -27.82 1.48
C ARG A 17 6.66 -28.94 1.14
N LEU A 18 6.72 -29.42 -0.10
CA LEU A 18 5.83 -30.46 -0.63
C LEU A 18 6.08 -31.86 -0.03
N ASP A 19 7.15 -32.04 0.75
CA ASP A 19 7.56 -33.34 1.29
C ASP A 19 6.65 -33.89 2.43
N GLY A 20 5.54 -33.23 2.75
CA GLY A 20 4.58 -33.68 3.80
C GLY A 20 5.13 -33.71 5.22
N SER A 21 6.40 -33.32 5.42
CA SER A 21 7.12 -33.37 6.71
C SER A 21 6.74 -32.24 7.67
N GLN A 22 6.00 -31.23 7.22
CA GLN A 22 5.61 -30.07 8.01
C GLN A 22 4.11 -29.81 7.92
N PRO A 23 3.49 -29.28 9.00
CA PRO A 23 2.08 -28.94 8.97
C PRO A 23 1.80 -27.86 7.90
N PRO A 24 0.61 -27.89 7.27
CA PRO A 24 0.19 -26.88 6.30
C PRO A 24 0.27 -25.45 6.87
N GLY A 25 0.70 -24.48 6.06
CA GLY A 25 0.78 -23.07 6.45
C GLY A 25 2.12 -22.61 7.00
N ASN A 26 3.13 -23.48 7.02
CA ASN A 26 4.42 -23.19 7.64
C ASN A 26 5.25 -22.17 6.82
N GLY A 27 5.07 -22.14 5.50
CA GLY A 27 5.66 -21.15 4.59
C GLY A 27 5.13 -19.75 4.88
N LEU A 28 3.81 -19.60 5.04
CA LEU A 28 3.19 -18.33 5.43
C LEU A 28 3.73 -17.85 6.80
N ARG A 29 3.76 -18.74 7.79
CA ARG A 29 4.34 -18.45 9.12
C ARG A 29 5.79 -18.02 9.02
N ARG A 30 6.62 -18.74 8.24
CA ARG A 30 8.04 -18.45 8.05
C ARG A 30 8.24 -17.06 7.46
N GLY A 31 7.51 -16.71 6.41
CA GLY A 31 7.62 -15.39 5.78
C GLY A 31 7.20 -14.24 6.70
N ILE A 32 6.09 -14.39 7.44
CA ILE A 32 5.64 -13.40 8.44
C ILE A 32 6.72 -13.21 9.53
N LEU A 33 7.25 -14.30 10.08
CA LEU A 33 8.26 -14.26 11.14
C LEU A 33 9.57 -13.62 10.67
N ILE A 34 10.03 -13.92 9.44
CA ILE A 34 11.21 -13.25 8.87
C ILE A 34 10.97 -11.74 8.79
N GLY A 35 9.83 -11.32 8.26
CA GLY A 35 9.47 -9.89 8.19
C GLY A 35 9.43 -9.22 9.57
N ALA A 36 8.80 -9.85 10.56
CA ALA A 36 8.70 -9.32 11.92
C ALA A 36 10.07 -9.26 12.63
N CYS A 37 10.90 -10.30 12.51
CA CYS A 37 12.25 -10.33 13.06
C CYS A 37 13.14 -9.25 12.44
N LEU A 38 13.11 -9.10 11.11
CA LEU A 38 13.87 -8.06 10.42
C LEU A 38 13.40 -6.66 10.83
N ASN A 39 12.10 -6.46 11.02
CA ASN A 39 11.56 -5.17 11.45
C ASN A 39 11.94 -4.82 12.90
N ALA A 40 11.92 -5.80 13.80
CA ALA A 40 12.40 -5.62 15.17
C ALA A 40 13.90 -5.35 15.21
N LEU A 41 14.70 -6.10 14.43
CA LEU A 41 16.14 -5.85 14.28
C LEU A 41 16.42 -4.44 13.75
N ALA A 42 15.68 -4.01 12.74
CA ALA A 42 15.77 -2.66 12.19
C ALA A 42 15.46 -1.58 13.24
N GLY A 43 14.42 -1.78 14.06
CA GLY A 43 14.08 -0.90 15.17
C GLY A 43 15.23 -0.79 16.19
N GLY A 44 15.82 -1.91 16.57
CA GLY A 44 16.94 -1.95 17.51
C GLY A 44 18.19 -1.25 16.96
N ILE A 45 18.53 -1.49 15.70
CA ILE A 45 19.67 -0.83 15.03
C ILE A 45 19.42 0.68 14.92
N ARG A 46 18.20 1.11 14.58
CA ARG A 46 17.85 2.54 14.54
C ARG A 46 17.98 3.18 15.91
N TRP A 47 17.54 2.51 16.96
CA TRP A 47 17.70 3.01 18.33
C TRP A 47 19.18 3.15 18.72
N LEU A 48 20.03 2.16 18.41
CA LEU A 48 21.47 2.25 18.64
C LEU A 48 22.12 3.41 17.86
N GLY A 49 21.70 3.64 16.62
CA GLY A 49 22.20 4.73 15.79
C GLY A 49 21.77 6.13 16.25
N ALA A 50 20.75 6.23 17.10
CA ALA A 50 20.30 7.49 17.70
C ALA A 50 21.16 7.92 18.89
N ILE A 51 21.99 7.03 19.44
CA ILE A 51 22.91 7.36 20.53
C ILE A 51 24.04 8.24 19.97
N PRO A 52 24.38 9.37 20.60
CA PRO A 52 25.38 10.30 20.11
C PRO A 52 26.72 9.61 19.82
N SER A 53 27.04 9.45 18.54
CA SER A 53 28.27 8.80 18.07
C SER A 53 28.65 9.28 16.67
N MET A 54 29.94 9.24 16.35
CA MET A 54 30.45 9.65 15.02
C MET A 54 29.87 8.79 13.87
N TYR A 55 29.43 7.57 14.18
CA TYR A 55 28.86 6.61 13.22
C TYR A 55 27.32 6.55 13.24
N GLY A 56 26.64 7.35 14.07
CA GLY A 56 25.20 7.24 14.32
C GLY A 56 24.35 7.30 13.05
N PHE A 57 24.66 8.21 12.12
CA PHE A 57 23.97 8.29 10.83
C PHE A 57 24.09 7.01 10.00
N GLY A 58 25.29 6.42 9.92
CA GLY A 58 25.50 5.17 9.18
C GLY A 58 24.71 4.01 9.77
N VAL A 59 24.64 3.94 11.10
CA VAL A 59 23.86 2.92 11.82
C VAL A 59 22.36 3.13 11.61
N LEU A 60 21.86 4.37 11.68
CA LEU A 60 20.46 4.71 11.36
C LEU A 60 20.09 4.31 9.94
N PHE A 61 20.96 4.62 8.97
CA PHE A 61 20.75 4.29 7.56
C PHE A 61 20.71 2.77 7.33
N LEU A 62 21.60 2.03 7.99
CA LEU A 62 21.59 0.57 7.98
C LEU A 62 20.26 0.02 8.54
N GLY A 63 19.81 0.52 9.69
CA GLY A 63 18.54 0.13 10.29
C GLY A 63 17.35 0.43 9.36
N GLN A 64 17.32 1.60 8.72
CA GLN A 64 16.29 1.94 7.74
C GLN A 64 16.32 1.04 6.50
N THR A 65 17.51 0.62 6.06
CA THR A 65 17.68 -0.33 4.95
C THR A 65 17.11 -1.70 5.31
N ILE A 66 17.36 -2.18 6.53
CA ILE A 66 16.79 -3.45 7.02
C ILE A 66 15.27 -3.35 7.15
N ALA A 67 14.73 -2.23 7.63
CA ALA A 67 13.28 -1.99 7.67
C ALA A 67 12.65 -2.04 6.27
N ALA A 68 13.32 -1.47 5.27
CA ALA A 68 12.85 -1.51 3.89
C ALA A 68 12.82 -2.95 3.33
N ILE A 69 13.80 -3.80 3.69
CA ILE A 69 13.78 -5.23 3.34
C ILE A 69 12.63 -5.94 4.08
N ALA A 70 12.41 -5.65 5.36
CA ALA A 70 11.32 -6.23 6.14
C ALA A 70 9.93 -5.94 5.54
N GLN A 71 9.72 -4.72 5.03
CA GLN A 71 8.47 -4.33 4.36
C GLN A 71 8.13 -5.20 3.14
N VAL A 72 9.15 -5.72 2.42
CA VAL A 72 8.97 -6.62 1.28
C VAL A 72 8.28 -7.92 1.68
N PHE A 73 8.59 -8.42 2.87
CA PHE A 73 7.92 -9.60 3.40
C PHE A 73 6.51 -9.27 3.89
N MET A 74 6.26 -8.09 4.45
CA MET A 74 4.99 -7.80 5.13
C MET A 74 3.86 -7.31 4.21
N LEU A 75 4.14 -6.48 3.21
CA LEU A 75 3.09 -5.78 2.46
C LEU A 75 2.24 -6.69 1.57
N SER A 76 2.78 -7.82 1.11
CA SER A 76 2.07 -8.74 0.20
C SER A 76 1.24 -9.81 0.90
N ILE A 77 1.33 -9.88 2.23
CA ILE A 77 0.69 -10.92 3.06
C ILE A 77 -0.84 -10.80 3.18
N PRO A 78 -1.46 -9.60 3.25
CA PRO A 78 -2.88 -9.49 3.63
C PRO A 78 -3.85 -10.40 2.86
N PRO A 79 -3.79 -10.50 1.51
CA PRO A 79 -4.71 -11.37 0.77
C PRO A 79 -4.49 -12.86 1.11
N GLN A 80 -3.22 -13.31 1.08
CA GLN A 80 -2.90 -14.70 1.40
C GLN A 80 -3.23 -15.07 2.84
N LEU A 81 -3.07 -14.13 3.78
CA LEU A 81 -3.49 -14.33 5.16
C LEU A 81 -5.02 -14.47 5.26
N ALA A 82 -5.76 -13.60 4.56
CA ALA A 82 -7.22 -13.63 4.55
C ALA A 82 -7.73 -14.99 4.07
N VAL A 83 -7.17 -15.52 2.98
CA VAL A 83 -7.58 -16.82 2.44
C VAL A 83 -7.19 -18.01 3.31
N ALA A 84 -6.06 -17.92 4.01
CA ALA A 84 -5.64 -19.01 4.89
C ALA A 84 -6.51 -19.11 6.17
N TRP A 85 -7.05 -17.99 6.67
CA TRP A 85 -7.68 -17.92 7.99
C TRP A 85 -9.18 -17.60 8.01
N PHE A 86 -9.72 -16.97 6.97
CA PHE A 86 -11.10 -16.53 6.92
C PHE A 86 -11.92 -17.34 5.91
N PRO A 87 -13.24 -17.50 6.16
CA PRO A 87 -14.14 -18.11 5.19
C PRO A 87 -14.31 -17.21 3.96
N GLU A 88 -14.78 -17.80 2.85
CA GLU A 88 -14.79 -17.16 1.54
C GLU A 88 -15.61 -15.86 1.47
N ASN A 89 -16.65 -15.76 2.29
CA ASN A 89 -17.54 -14.60 2.38
C ASN A 89 -16.96 -13.41 3.16
N GLU A 90 -15.75 -13.55 3.73
CA GLU A 90 -15.10 -12.51 4.54
C GLU A 90 -13.65 -12.22 4.09
N ILE A 91 -13.18 -12.87 3.02
CA ILE A 91 -11.80 -12.71 2.51
C ILE A 91 -11.56 -11.25 2.11
N ASN A 92 -12.52 -10.61 1.42
CA ASN A 92 -12.31 -9.26 0.94
C ASN A 92 -12.32 -8.25 2.08
N VAL A 93 -13.25 -8.39 3.04
CA VAL A 93 -13.27 -7.58 4.26
C VAL A 93 -11.97 -7.74 5.06
N ALA A 94 -11.52 -8.98 5.30
CA ALA A 94 -10.30 -9.24 6.05
C ALA A 94 -9.06 -8.62 5.37
N THR A 95 -8.97 -8.74 4.05
CA THR A 95 -7.90 -8.12 3.25
C THR A 95 -7.97 -6.59 3.33
N SER A 96 -9.16 -5.99 3.18
CA SER A 96 -9.34 -4.54 3.27
C SER A 96 -8.95 -3.99 4.64
N ILE A 97 -9.32 -4.67 5.73
CA ILE A 97 -8.93 -4.28 7.10
C ILE A 97 -7.41 -4.32 7.24
N ALA A 98 -6.76 -5.41 6.82
CA ALA A 98 -5.32 -5.60 6.97
C ALA A 98 -4.50 -4.60 6.12
N VAL A 99 -4.92 -4.32 4.88
CA VAL A 99 -4.29 -3.28 4.04
C VAL A 99 -4.51 -1.89 4.64
N SER A 100 -5.72 -1.61 5.14
CA SER A 100 -6.03 -0.30 5.72
C SER A 100 -5.31 -0.07 7.06
N ALA A 101 -5.02 -1.11 7.82
CA ALA A 101 -4.21 -1.04 9.04
C ALA A 101 -2.78 -0.55 8.76
N ASN A 102 -2.21 -0.86 7.58
CA ASN A 102 -0.91 -0.33 7.18
C ASN A 102 -0.94 1.21 7.02
N ASN A 103 -1.96 1.72 6.33
CA ASN A 103 -2.15 3.16 6.14
C ASN A 103 -2.39 3.89 7.48
N LEU A 104 -3.18 3.27 8.37
CA LEU A 104 -3.43 3.81 9.70
C LEU A 104 -2.16 3.85 10.55
N GLY A 105 -1.31 2.82 10.46
CA GLY A 105 0.00 2.80 11.11
C GLY A 105 0.92 3.92 10.64
N ILE A 106 0.92 4.23 9.34
CA ILE A 106 1.65 5.37 8.78
C ILE A 106 1.12 6.68 9.37
N ALA A 107 -0.21 6.87 9.37
CA ALA A 107 -0.83 8.07 9.93
C ALA A 107 -0.50 8.25 11.43
N ALA A 108 -0.58 7.18 12.22
CA ALA A 108 -0.23 7.20 13.64
C ALA A 108 1.24 7.55 13.87
N GLY A 109 2.16 7.02 13.06
CA GLY A 109 3.58 7.35 13.13
C GLY A 109 3.87 8.82 12.81
N CYS A 110 3.24 9.36 11.77
CA CYS A 110 3.34 10.77 11.41
C CYS A 110 2.77 11.70 12.49
N ALA A 111 1.66 11.32 13.14
CA ALA A 111 1.05 12.11 14.21
C ALA A 111 1.81 12.02 15.55
N LEU A 112 2.33 10.84 15.89
CA LEU A 112 3.06 10.61 17.15
C LEU A 112 4.40 11.35 17.19
N THR A 113 5.11 11.41 16.05
CA THR A 113 6.44 12.02 15.95
C THR A 113 6.50 13.46 16.48
N PRO A 114 5.66 14.42 16.02
CA PRO A 114 5.68 15.80 16.53
C PRO A 114 5.13 15.95 17.96
N LEU A 115 4.32 15.00 18.45
CA LEU A 115 3.84 15.02 19.83
C LEU A 115 4.92 14.63 20.83
N VAL A 116 5.82 13.73 20.43
CA VAL A 116 6.90 13.20 21.28
C VAL A 116 8.19 14.00 21.11
N VAL A 117 8.53 14.46 19.90
CA VAL A 117 9.79 15.13 19.60
C VAL A 117 9.60 16.64 19.63
N LYS A 118 10.15 17.31 20.65
CA LYS A 118 10.18 18.77 20.73
C LYS A 118 11.58 19.29 20.39
N GLN A 119 11.64 20.45 19.74
CA GLN A 119 12.91 21.04 19.30
C GLN A 119 13.91 21.24 20.45
N ALA A 120 13.42 21.62 21.64
CA ALA A 120 14.23 21.87 22.82
C ALA A 120 14.82 20.60 23.46
N THR A 121 14.21 19.43 23.25
CA THR A 121 14.57 18.15 23.89
C THR A 121 14.88 17.06 22.87
N ARG A 122 15.17 17.45 21.61
CA ARG A 122 15.39 16.54 20.48
C ARG A 122 16.42 15.44 20.76
N ASP A 123 17.49 15.77 21.50
CA ASP A 123 18.61 14.87 21.75
C ASP A 123 18.22 13.71 22.68
N THR A 124 17.16 13.88 23.48
CA THR A 124 16.57 12.83 24.33
C THR A 124 15.32 12.21 23.71
N ASP A 125 14.50 13.02 23.04
CA ASP A 125 13.20 12.59 22.52
C ASP A 125 13.34 11.62 21.34
N ILE A 126 14.32 11.84 20.45
CA ILE A 126 14.53 10.97 19.28
C ILE A 126 14.96 9.55 19.70
N PRO A 127 15.98 9.36 20.56
CA PRO A 127 16.31 8.03 21.07
C PRO A 127 15.13 7.37 21.80
N HIS A 128 14.36 8.14 22.59
CA HIS A 128 13.20 7.60 23.31
C HIS A 128 12.08 7.14 22.36
N LEU A 129 11.76 7.92 21.33
CA LEU A 129 10.79 7.54 20.30
C LEU A 129 11.21 6.26 19.56
N LEU A 130 12.49 6.14 19.21
CA LEU A 130 13.03 4.96 18.54
C LEU A 130 13.05 3.73 19.46
N LEU A 131 13.28 3.93 20.76
CA LEU A 131 13.15 2.88 21.77
C LEU A 131 11.70 2.38 21.86
N ILE A 132 10.72 3.29 21.93
CA ILE A 132 9.30 2.94 21.92
C ILE A 132 8.96 2.14 20.65
N GLN A 133 9.43 2.60 19.48
CA GLN A 133 9.22 1.90 18.22
C GLN A 133 9.83 0.49 18.25
N PHE A 134 11.04 0.34 18.78
CA PHE A 134 11.68 -0.97 18.94
C PHE A 134 10.88 -1.91 19.86
N ILE A 135 10.43 -1.42 21.02
CA ILE A 135 9.60 -2.19 21.96
C ILE A 135 8.29 -2.61 21.28
N MET A 136 7.63 -1.72 20.53
CA MET A 136 6.41 -2.05 19.80
C MET A 136 6.65 -3.15 18.75
N CYS A 137 7.77 -3.09 18.01
CA CYS A 137 8.14 -4.15 17.07
C CYS A 137 8.38 -5.50 17.78
N LEU A 138 8.98 -5.50 18.99
CA LEU A 138 9.17 -6.72 19.78
C LEU A 138 7.83 -7.29 20.28
N ILE A 139 6.92 -6.45 20.76
CA ILE A 139 5.59 -6.89 21.19
C ILE A 139 4.85 -7.53 20.00
N VAL A 140 4.86 -6.88 18.83
CA VAL A 140 4.24 -7.43 17.62
C VAL A 140 4.90 -8.75 17.20
N LEU A 141 6.23 -8.86 17.28
CA LEU A 141 6.93 -10.11 17.00
C LEU A 141 6.48 -11.24 17.94
N LEU A 142 6.34 -10.97 19.23
CA LEU A 142 5.84 -11.94 20.21
C LEU A 142 4.38 -12.34 19.90
N LEU A 143 3.52 -11.38 19.58
CA LEU A 143 2.13 -11.64 19.20
C LEU A 143 2.04 -12.52 17.95
N ILE A 144 2.87 -12.26 16.94
CA ILE A 144 2.97 -13.09 15.73
C ILE A 144 3.44 -14.50 16.09
N TRP A 145 4.45 -14.63 16.94
CA TRP A 145 4.99 -15.92 17.35
C TRP A 145 3.92 -16.80 18.00
N PHE A 146 3.11 -16.24 18.90
CA PHE A 146 2.03 -16.96 19.57
C PHE A 146 0.84 -17.22 18.64
N SER A 147 0.37 -16.22 17.90
CA SER A 147 -0.84 -16.34 17.06
C SER A 147 -0.66 -17.33 15.90
N PHE A 148 0.49 -17.32 15.23
CA PHE A 148 0.78 -18.20 14.09
C PHE A 148 1.37 -19.56 14.50
N SER A 149 1.30 -19.92 15.79
CA SER A 149 1.66 -21.27 16.22
C SER A 149 0.61 -22.33 15.84
N LYS A 150 -0.64 -21.91 15.58
CA LYS A 150 -1.71 -22.80 15.11
C LYS A 150 -1.74 -22.86 13.57
N PRO A 151 -1.96 -24.04 12.97
CA PRO A 151 -2.10 -24.15 11.53
C PRO A 151 -3.38 -23.44 11.04
N PRO A 152 -3.34 -22.82 9.85
CA PRO A 152 -4.51 -22.14 9.28
C PRO A 152 -5.67 -23.11 8.99
N PRO A 153 -6.91 -22.74 9.33
CA PRO A 153 -8.08 -23.62 9.18
C PRO A 153 -8.43 -23.93 7.72
N TYR A 154 -8.20 -23.03 6.76
CA TYR A 154 -8.65 -23.15 5.37
C TYR A 154 -7.54 -23.47 4.35
N TRP A 155 -6.39 -24.00 4.79
CA TRP A 155 -5.19 -24.16 3.94
C TRP A 155 -5.31 -25.12 2.74
N LYS A 156 -6.22 -26.11 2.77
CA LYS A 156 -6.27 -27.18 1.77
C LYS A 156 -6.53 -26.70 0.33
N SER A 157 -7.07 -25.49 0.15
CA SER A 157 -7.31 -24.85 -1.15
C SER A 157 -6.07 -24.13 -1.73
N MET A 158 -4.95 -24.08 -1.00
CA MET A 158 -3.76 -23.30 -1.34
C MET A 158 -2.54 -24.13 -1.79
N ILE A 159 -2.67 -25.45 -1.96
CA ILE A 159 -1.54 -26.29 -2.40
C ILE A 159 -1.23 -25.97 -3.86
N HIS A 160 -0.16 -25.21 -4.06
CA HIS A 160 0.36 -24.93 -5.39
C HIS A 160 1.41 -25.99 -5.75
N GLU A 161 1.09 -26.84 -6.73
CA GLU A 161 2.04 -27.83 -7.26
C GLU A 161 3.24 -27.20 -8.02
N VAL A 162 3.13 -25.91 -8.35
CA VAL A 162 4.09 -25.19 -9.21
C VAL A 162 4.87 -24.16 -8.38
N ASN A 163 6.19 -24.17 -8.54
CA ASN A 163 7.15 -23.23 -7.92
C ASN A 163 6.82 -21.76 -8.24
N SER A 164 7.04 -20.86 -7.28
CA SER A 164 6.75 -19.42 -7.37
C SER A 164 7.44 -18.73 -8.54
N ALA A 165 8.63 -19.20 -8.93
CA ALA A 165 9.36 -18.66 -10.08
C ALA A 165 8.60 -18.91 -11.40
N ASP A 166 8.06 -20.11 -11.58
CA ASP A 166 7.29 -20.46 -12.78
C ASP A 166 5.93 -19.76 -12.78
N GLN A 167 5.28 -19.64 -11.61
CA GLN A 167 4.06 -18.86 -11.45
C GLN A 167 4.27 -17.40 -11.83
N SER A 168 5.36 -16.80 -11.36
CA SER A 168 5.77 -15.43 -11.69
C SER A 168 5.96 -15.24 -13.20
N PHE A 169 6.66 -16.16 -13.85
CA PHE A 169 6.90 -16.09 -15.29
C PHE A 169 5.61 -16.21 -16.11
N ARG A 170 4.68 -17.10 -15.69
CA ARG A 170 3.35 -17.20 -16.31
C ARG A 170 2.58 -15.90 -16.16
N LEU A 171 2.61 -15.31 -14.97
CA LEU A 171 1.91 -14.06 -14.66
C LEU A 171 2.40 -12.87 -15.51
N TRP A 172 3.71 -12.75 -15.71
CA TRP A 172 4.28 -11.70 -16.57
C TRP A 172 3.94 -11.86 -18.06
N LYS A 173 3.59 -13.06 -18.53
CA LYS A 173 3.11 -13.29 -19.91
C LYS A 173 1.65 -12.89 -20.10
N GLU A 174 0.88 -12.79 -19.02
CA GLU A 174 -0.54 -12.42 -19.09
C GLU A 174 -0.70 -10.92 -19.36
N LYS A 175 -1.15 -10.56 -20.58
CA LYS A 175 -1.38 -9.16 -20.96
C LYS A 175 -2.31 -8.42 -19.98
N LYS A 176 -3.30 -9.13 -19.43
CA LYS A 176 -4.26 -8.61 -18.44
C LYS A 176 -3.55 -8.15 -17.17
N PHE A 177 -2.51 -8.88 -16.75
CA PHE A 177 -1.73 -8.54 -15.58
C PHE A 177 -0.93 -7.26 -15.81
N ILE A 178 -0.32 -7.11 -17.00
CA ILE A 178 0.42 -5.90 -17.38
C ILE A 178 -0.49 -4.65 -17.37
N TYR A 179 -1.72 -4.75 -17.90
CA TYR A 179 -2.69 -3.65 -17.83
C TYR A 179 -3.06 -3.29 -16.38
N MET A 180 -3.28 -4.30 -15.53
CA MET A 180 -3.58 -4.09 -14.12
C MET A 180 -2.40 -3.45 -13.36
N LEU A 181 -1.17 -3.90 -13.62
CA LEU A 181 0.05 -3.28 -13.09
C LEU A 181 0.17 -1.81 -13.52
N GLY A 182 -0.04 -1.52 -14.81
CA GLY A 182 0.02 -0.15 -15.32
C GLY A 182 -1.02 0.76 -14.67
N SER A 183 -2.26 0.28 -14.50
CA SER A 183 -3.32 1.02 -13.82
C SER A 183 -2.96 1.31 -12.36
N TYR A 184 -2.56 0.28 -11.60
CA TYR A 184 -2.19 0.42 -10.19
C TYR A 184 -0.96 1.30 -9.98
N CYS A 185 0.04 1.21 -10.87
CA CYS A 185 1.23 2.05 -10.87
C CYS A 185 0.88 3.54 -10.92
N ILE A 186 -0.03 3.93 -11.80
CA ILE A 186 -0.46 5.33 -11.94
C ILE A 186 -1.28 5.75 -10.73
N ILE A 187 -2.25 4.93 -10.29
CA ILE A 187 -3.15 5.29 -9.20
C ILE A 187 -2.40 5.43 -7.87
N MET A 188 -1.61 4.43 -7.49
CA MET A 188 -0.81 4.48 -6.27
C MET A 188 0.26 5.56 -6.36
N GLY A 189 0.84 5.76 -7.54
CA GLY A 189 1.82 6.82 -7.74
C GLY A 189 1.22 8.22 -7.61
N ALA A 190 0.03 8.45 -8.16
CA ALA A 190 -0.73 9.68 -8.01
C ALA A 190 -1.11 9.94 -6.55
N GLN A 191 -1.51 8.89 -5.82
CA GLN A 191 -1.78 8.97 -4.38
C GLN A 191 -0.54 9.41 -3.59
N CYS A 192 0.61 8.79 -3.82
CA CYS A 192 1.86 9.21 -3.19
C CYS A 192 2.22 10.66 -3.55
N ALA A 193 2.08 11.06 -4.82
CA ALA A 193 2.41 12.40 -5.28
C ALA A 193 1.50 13.48 -4.70
N ILE A 194 0.18 13.29 -4.73
CA ILE A 194 -0.79 14.26 -4.20
C ILE A 194 -0.60 14.44 -2.70
N ILE A 195 -0.43 13.36 -1.93
CA ILE A 195 -0.25 13.45 -0.47
C ILE A 195 1.07 14.17 -0.14
N THR A 196 2.16 13.82 -0.82
CA THR A 196 3.49 14.39 -0.54
C THR A 196 3.59 15.86 -0.94
N LEU A 197 3.01 16.22 -2.08
CA LEU A 197 3.10 17.56 -2.66
C LEU A 197 1.84 18.40 -2.39
N LEU A 198 0.97 17.97 -1.46
CA LEU A 198 -0.31 18.63 -1.18
C LEU A 198 -0.13 20.11 -0.82
N ALA A 199 0.91 20.41 -0.03
CA ALA A 199 1.28 21.77 0.34
C ALA A 199 1.67 22.61 -0.88
N GLN A 200 2.48 22.06 -1.78
CA GLN A 200 2.93 22.73 -3.01
C GLN A 200 1.76 22.93 -4.00
N ILE A 201 0.77 22.04 -3.98
CA ILE A 201 -0.44 22.17 -4.79
C ILE A 201 -1.36 23.27 -4.24
N LEU A 202 -1.55 23.36 -2.93
CA LEU A 202 -2.60 24.18 -2.32
C LEU A 202 -2.13 25.55 -1.79
N ILE A 203 -0.92 25.67 -1.26
CA ILE A 203 -0.47 26.93 -0.62
C ILE A 203 -0.29 28.06 -1.65
N PRO A 204 0.37 27.87 -2.81
CA PRO A 204 0.55 28.95 -3.78
C PRO A 204 -0.76 29.59 -4.28
N PRO A 205 -1.80 28.84 -4.73
CA PRO A 205 -3.05 29.44 -5.19
C PRO A 205 -3.92 30.00 -4.05
N PHE A 206 -3.75 29.55 -2.81
CA PHE A 206 -4.58 29.97 -1.67
C PHE A 206 -3.80 30.65 -0.54
N LYS A 207 -2.72 31.38 -0.87
CA LYS A 207 -1.76 31.95 0.10
C LYS A 207 -2.38 32.80 1.23
N HIS A 208 -3.59 33.32 1.03
CA HIS A 208 -4.31 34.15 2.01
C HIS A 208 -5.36 33.39 2.86
N VAL A 209 -5.65 32.14 2.52
CA VAL A 209 -6.79 31.37 3.08
C VAL A 209 -6.35 30.01 3.63
N ILE A 210 -5.37 29.36 3.00
CA ILE A 210 -4.86 28.05 3.41
C ILE A 210 -3.52 28.22 4.12
N ASP A 211 -3.44 27.66 5.32
CA ASP A 211 -2.21 27.52 6.10
C ASP A 211 -1.73 26.05 6.09
N GLU A 212 -0.46 25.81 6.45
CA GLU A 212 0.13 24.47 6.50
C GLU A 212 -0.67 23.51 7.41
N THR A 213 -1.27 24.06 8.48
CA THR A 213 -2.15 23.33 9.39
C THR A 213 -3.38 22.74 8.69
N LEU A 214 -4.02 23.51 7.80
CA LEU A 214 -5.19 23.05 7.04
C LEU A 214 -4.80 22.00 5.98
N VAL A 215 -3.65 22.18 5.32
CA VAL A 215 -3.11 21.18 4.38
C VAL A 215 -2.86 19.86 5.10
N GLY A 216 -2.23 19.90 6.28
CA GLY A 216 -2.00 18.72 7.11
C GLY A 216 -3.32 18.05 7.53
N LEU A 217 -4.33 18.83 7.92
CA LEU A 217 -5.66 18.32 8.27
C LEU A 217 -6.35 17.66 7.06
N LEU A 218 -6.25 18.24 5.87
CA LEU A 218 -6.79 17.65 4.63
C LEU A 218 -6.11 16.33 4.29
N GLY A 219 -4.78 16.27 4.36
CA GLY A 219 -4.03 15.03 4.16
C GLY A 219 -4.43 13.94 5.16
N ALA A 220 -4.63 14.30 6.43
CA ALA A 220 -5.14 13.39 7.45
C ALA A 220 -6.59 12.95 7.15
N ALA A 221 -7.47 13.87 6.75
CA ALA A 221 -8.85 13.57 6.41
C ALA A 221 -8.96 12.57 5.25
N MET A 222 -8.10 12.66 4.23
CA MET A 222 -8.02 11.69 3.13
C MET A 222 -7.78 10.27 3.65
N LEU A 223 -6.84 10.11 4.59
CA LEU A 223 -6.50 8.83 5.22
C LEU A 223 -7.66 8.29 6.07
N PHE A 224 -8.22 9.12 6.95
CA PHE A 224 -9.27 8.70 7.87
C PHE A 224 -10.59 8.34 7.18
N VAL A 225 -10.96 9.05 6.11
CA VAL A 225 -12.15 8.73 5.31
C VAL A 225 -11.92 7.52 4.40
N GLY A 226 -10.68 7.32 3.93
CA GLY A 226 -10.30 6.18 3.11
C GLY A 226 -10.43 4.82 3.82
N PHE A 227 -10.19 4.77 5.13
CA PHE A 227 -10.28 3.56 5.94
C PHE A 227 -11.67 2.89 5.92
N PRO A 228 -12.77 3.55 6.35
CA PRO A 228 -14.09 2.94 6.33
C PRO A 228 -14.57 2.66 4.91
N ALA A 229 -14.17 3.48 3.93
CA ALA A 229 -14.49 3.27 2.53
C ALA A 229 -13.89 1.96 1.99
N SER A 230 -12.64 1.67 2.35
CA SER A 230 -11.95 0.43 1.97
C SER A 230 -12.64 -0.83 2.52
N ILE A 231 -13.09 -0.78 3.78
CA ILE A 231 -13.83 -1.88 4.41
C ILE A 231 -15.21 -2.04 3.77
N ALA A 232 -15.94 -0.94 3.54
CA ALA A 232 -17.25 -0.96 2.91
C ALA A 232 -17.20 -1.53 1.48
N VAL A 233 -16.17 -1.17 0.70
CA VAL A 233 -15.92 -1.74 -0.62
C VAL A 233 -15.58 -3.22 -0.53
N GLY A 234 -14.75 -3.64 0.44
CA GLY A 234 -14.44 -5.05 0.68
C GLY A 234 -15.70 -5.87 0.95
N TYR A 235 -16.57 -5.37 1.83
CA TYR A 235 -17.86 -6.01 2.14
C TYR A 235 -18.78 -6.09 0.92
N TYR A 236 -18.85 -5.03 0.12
CA TYR A 236 -19.62 -5.03 -1.13
C TYR A 236 -19.08 -6.04 -2.15
N LEU A 237 -17.76 -6.21 -2.22
CA LEU A 237 -17.10 -7.18 -3.10
C LEU A 237 -17.34 -8.62 -2.65
N ASP A 238 -17.33 -8.91 -1.35
CA ASP A 238 -17.67 -10.23 -0.80
C ASP A 238 -19.08 -10.67 -1.21
N GLN A 239 -20.05 -9.74 -1.28
CA GLN A 239 -21.43 -10.08 -1.68
C GLN A 239 -21.65 -10.15 -3.19
N THR A 240 -21.09 -9.19 -3.93
CA THR A 240 -21.43 -9.03 -5.34
C THR A 240 -20.49 -9.74 -6.29
N LEU A 241 -19.24 -9.98 -5.87
CA LEU A 241 -18.14 -10.49 -6.70
C LEU A 241 -17.91 -9.66 -7.99
N GLN A 242 -18.41 -8.42 -8.05
CA GLN A 242 -18.32 -7.56 -9.24
C GLN A 242 -17.00 -6.78 -9.32
N TYR A 243 -15.87 -7.45 -9.07
CA TYR A 243 -14.53 -6.85 -8.95
C TYR A 243 -14.18 -5.88 -10.08
N ARG A 244 -14.40 -6.29 -11.34
CA ARG A 244 -14.10 -5.47 -12.51
C ARG A 244 -14.86 -4.14 -12.50
N ARG A 245 -16.16 -4.18 -12.19
CA ARG A 245 -17.02 -2.98 -12.19
C ARG A 245 -16.57 -2.04 -11.07
N VAL A 246 -16.40 -2.57 -9.87
CA VAL A 246 -15.99 -1.80 -8.69
C VAL A 246 -14.63 -1.14 -8.89
N CYS A 247 -13.61 -1.89 -9.32
CA CYS A 247 -12.27 -1.35 -9.58
C CYS A 247 -12.28 -0.28 -10.69
N THR A 248 -13.08 -0.46 -11.75
CA THR A 248 -13.21 0.53 -12.81
C THR A 248 -13.92 1.81 -12.31
N LEU A 249 -14.99 1.66 -11.52
CA LEU A 249 -15.72 2.78 -10.93
C LEU A 249 -14.85 3.56 -9.93
N LEU A 250 -14.11 2.87 -9.07
CA LEU A 250 -13.17 3.51 -8.15
C LEU A 250 -12.04 4.22 -8.90
N SER A 251 -11.50 3.62 -9.96
CA SER A 251 -10.47 4.26 -10.82
C SER A 251 -11.02 5.54 -11.45
N MET A 252 -12.26 5.48 -11.98
CA MET A 252 -12.95 6.65 -12.55
C MET A 252 -13.19 7.74 -11.53
N LEU A 253 -13.70 7.39 -10.36
CA LEU A 253 -13.95 8.33 -9.27
C LEU A 253 -12.64 9.00 -8.82
N THR A 254 -11.56 8.23 -8.73
CA THR A 254 -10.23 8.75 -8.40
C THR A 254 -9.75 9.72 -9.48
N ALA A 255 -9.86 9.37 -10.76
CA ALA A 255 -9.46 10.25 -11.87
C ALA A 255 -10.26 11.56 -11.91
N ILE A 256 -11.59 11.48 -11.73
CA ILE A 256 -12.47 12.66 -11.65
C ILE A 256 -12.09 13.51 -10.45
N SER A 257 -11.82 12.92 -9.28
CA SER A 257 -11.43 13.69 -8.09
C SER A 257 -10.11 14.45 -8.27
N VAL A 258 -9.13 13.88 -8.98
CA VAL A 258 -7.87 14.58 -9.32
C VAL A 258 -8.13 15.73 -10.30
N LEU A 259 -8.99 15.51 -11.31
CA LEU A 259 -9.38 16.56 -12.24
C LEU A 259 -10.14 17.70 -11.54
N CYS A 260 -11.07 17.37 -10.66
CA CYS A 260 -11.80 18.35 -9.85
C CYS A 260 -10.86 19.10 -8.90
N LEU A 261 -9.84 18.43 -8.34
CA LEU A 261 -8.81 19.07 -7.53
C LEU A 261 -8.01 20.08 -8.36
N TYR A 262 -7.60 19.71 -9.57
CA TYR A 262 -6.94 20.62 -10.51
C TYR A 262 -7.82 21.84 -10.83
N LEU A 263 -9.06 21.62 -11.27
CA LEU A 263 -9.98 22.71 -11.63
C LEU A 263 -10.28 23.62 -10.43
N SER A 264 -10.53 23.04 -9.26
CA SER A 264 -10.82 23.81 -8.04
C SER A 264 -9.62 24.64 -7.59
N SER A 265 -8.40 24.15 -7.82
CA SER A 265 -7.16 24.89 -7.53
C SER A 265 -6.93 26.02 -8.54
N GLU A 266 -7.22 25.79 -9.82
CA GLU A 266 -7.11 26.80 -10.88
C GLU A 266 -8.14 27.94 -10.71
N PHE A 267 -9.37 27.62 -10.31
CA PHE A 267 -10.43 28.61 -10.07
C PHE A 267 -10.45 29.17 -8.64
N GLU A 268 -9.49 28.79 -7.79
CA GLU A 268 -9.40 29.23 -6.38
C GLU A 268 -10.68 28.96 -5.57
N TYR A 269 -11.34 27.83 -5.85
CA TYR A 269 -12.56 27.42 -5.17
C TYR A 269 -12.26 26.45 -4.03
N LEU A 270 -12.10 27.00 -2.81
CA LEU A 270 -11.69 26.26 -1.62
C LEU A 270 -12.60 25.05 -1.30
N THR A 271 -13.92 25.24 -1.32
CA THR A 271 -14.87 24.15 -1.02
C THR A 271 -14.72 23.00 -2.02
N GLY A 272 -14.47 23.31 -3.30
CA GLY A 272 -14.21 22.31 -4.34
C GLY A 272 -12.93 21.52 -4.09
N VAL A 273 -11.87 22.18 -3.59
CA VAL A 273 -10.64 21.51 -3.15
C VAL A 273 -10.93 20.53 -2.03
N VAL A 274 -11.63 20.95 -0.97
CA VAL A 274 -11.94 20.09 0.17
C VAL A 274 -12.76 18.87 -0.26
N ILE A 275 -13.81 19.07 -1.06
CA ILE A 275 -14.64 17.97 -1.58
C ILE A 275 -13.81 17.03 -2.44
N SER A 276 -12.98 17.56 -3.34
CA SER A 276 -12.13 16.77 -4.23
C SER A 276 -11.12 15.94 -3.44
N CYS A 277 -10.51 16.51 -2.40
CA CYS A 277 -9.60 15.82 -1.51
C CYS A 277 -10.28 14.66 -0.77
N VAL A 278 -11.47 14.88 -0.21
CA VAL A 278 -12.23 13.83 0.48
C VAL A 278 -12.65 12.72 -0.48
N CYS A 279 -13.17 13.06 -1.67
CA CYS A 279 -13.50 12.10 -2.72
C CYS A 279 -12.28 11.30 -3.19
N PHE A 280 -11.13 11.95 -3.32
CA PHE A 280 -9.87 11.31 -3.67
C PHE A 280 -9.44 10.32 -2.59
N GLY A 281 -9.48 10.70 -1.31
CA GLY A 281 -9.18 9.80 -0.20
C GLY A 281 -10.11 8.58 -0.16
N LEU A 282 -11.41 8.81 -0.28
CA LEU A 282 -12.42 7.74 -0.28
C LEU A 282 -12.16 6.69 -1.37
N SER A 283 -11.86 7.15 -2.60
CA SER A 283 -11.68 6.28 -3.76
C SER A 283 -10.29 5.64 -3.84
N SER A 284 -9.23 6.41 -3.62
CA SER A 284 -7.83 5.93 -3.74
C SER A 284 -7.47 4.90 -2.67
N TYR A 285 -7.91 5.05 -1.42
CA TYR A 285 -7.61 4.07 -0.38
C TYR A 285 -8.43 2.78 -0.50
N ALA A 286 -9.66 2.88 -1.03
CA ALA A 286 -10.51 1.71 -1.25
C ALA A 286 -10.05 0.85 -2.44
N ILE A 287 -9.33 1.44 -3.40
CA ILE A 287 -8.94 0.75 -4.62
C ILE A 287 -7.85 -0.30 -4.42
N ALA A 288 -6.93 -0.10 -3.47
CA ALA A 288 -5.78 -0.98 -3.27
C ALA A 288 -6.17 -2.42 -2.90
N PRO A 289 -6.98 -2.67 -1.84
CA PRO A 289 -7.40 -4.03 -1.54
C PRO A 289 -8.31 -4.62 -2.62
N ALA A 290 -9.14 -3.80 -3.28
CA ALA A 290 -9.97 -4.26 -4.39
C ALA A 290 -9.12 -4.78 -5.57
N PHE A 291 -7.98 -4.13 -5.88
CA PHE A 291 -7.03 -4.61 -6.89
C PHE A 291 -6.36 -5.92 -6.49
N PHE A 292 -5.96 -6.06 -5.22
CA PHE A 292 -5.32 -7.30 -4.74
C PHE A 292 -6.25 -8.49 -4.84
N GLN A 293 -7.51 -8.31 -4.46
CA GLN A 293 -8.55 -9.35 -4.55
C GLN A 293 -8.92 -9.63 -6.00
N TYR A 294 -9.04 -8.59 -6.83
CA TYR A 294 -9.31 -8.80 -8.25
C TYR A 294 -8.19 -9.59 -8.93
N ALA A 295 -6.94 -9.33 -8.53
CA ALA A 295 -5.78 -10.07 -9.01
C ALA A 295 -5.82 -11.55 -8.57
N SER A 296 -6.10 -11.82 -7.30
CA SER A 296 -6.16 -13.21 -6.80
C SER A 296 -7.27 -14.02 -7.50
N GLU A 297 -8.43 -13.41 -7.72
CA GLU A 297 -9.56 -14.02 -8.43
C GLU A 297 -9.29 -14.29 -9.93
N LEU A 298 -8.63 -13.34 -10.60
CA LEU A 298 -8.39 -13.42 -12.04
C LEU A 298 -7.26 -14.39 -12.40
N PHE A 299 -6.25 -14.49 -11.54
CA PHE A 299 -5.02 -15.25 -11.79
C PHE A 299 -4.93 -16.57 -11.03
N TYR A 300 -6.01 -17.00 -10.36
CA TYR A 300 -6.11 -18.34 -9.78
C TYR A 300 -5.74 -19.45 -10.81
N PRO A 301 -4.97 -20.50 -10.43
CA PRO A 301 -4.48 -20.86 -9.10
C PRO A 301 -3.05 -20.38 -8.81
N ILE A 302 -2.72 -19.10 -9.06
CA ILE A 302 -1.45 -18.49 -8.64
C ILE A 302 -1.52 -18.06 -7.17
N SER A 303 -0.42 -18.20 -6.42
CA SER A 303 -0.34 -17.72 -5.03
C SER A 303 -0.62 -16.22 -4.95
N GLU A 304 -1.48 -15.82 -4.02
CA GLU A 304 -1.96 -14.43 -3.92
C GLU A 304 -0.87 -13.42 -3.52
N ILE A 305 0.22 -13.89 -2.88
CA ILE A 305 1.38 -13.06 -2.56
C ILE A 305 2.07 -12.56 -3.83
N ILE A 306 2.12 -13.35 -4.91
CA ILE A 306 2.86 -13.01 -6.13
C ILE A 306 2.28 -11.77 -6.84
N PRO A 307 0.99 -11.74 -7.26
CA PRO A 307 0.41 -10.58 -7.92
C PRO A 307 0.41 -9.36 -7.00
N THR A 308 0.12 -9.54 -5.71
CA THR A 308 0.12 -8.45 -4.71
C THR A 308 1.51 -7.82 -4.56
N GLY A 309 2.56 -8.63 -4.50
CA GLY A 309 3.95 -8.15 -4.44
C GLY A 309 4.38 -7.36 -5.66
N TYR A 310 3.98 -7.78 -6.86
CA TYR A 310 4.25 -7.00 -8.07
C TYR A 310 3.42 -5.71 -8.15
N LEU A 311 2.16 -5.72 -7.69
CA LEU A 311 1.36 -4.51 -7.61
C LEU A 311 2.03 -3.48 -6.69
N PHE A 312 2.42 -3.85 -5.47
CA PHE A 312 3.18 -2.95 -4.59
C PHE A 312 4.51 -2.49 -5.19
N THR A 313 5.18 -3.35 -5.94
CA THR A 313 6.42 -3.02 -6.65
C THR A 313 6.22 -1.88 -7.63
N VAL A 314 5.28 -2.02 -8.57
CA VAL A 314 5.02 -0.99 -9.57
C VAL A 314 4.37 0.26 -8.95
N GLY A 315 3.55 0.10 -7.91
CA GLY A 315 2.97 1.21 -7.16
C GLY A 315 4.02 2.08 -6.48
N ASN A 316 4.98 1.47 -5.79
CA ASN A 316 6.08 2.19 -5.15
C ASN A 316 7.02 2.85 -6.16
N MET A 317 7.30 2.18 -7.29
CA MET A 317 8.07 2.78 -8.39
C MET A 317 7.35 3.98 -8.99
N GLY A 318 6.04 3.84 -9.26
CA GLY A 318 5.18 4.91 -9.74
C GLY A 318 5.14 6.10 -8.78
N GLY A 319 5.07 5.85 -7.46
CA GLY A 319 5.12 6.89 -6.43
C GLY A 319 6.42 7.68 -6.45
N VAL A 320 7.57 7.01 -6.43
CA VAL A 320 8.87 7.70 -6.49
C VAL A 320 9.01 8.49 -7.79
N PHE A 321 8.62 7.90 -8.92
CA PHE A 321 8.71 8.54 -10.23
C PHE A 321 7.81 9.78 -10.33
N LEU A 322 6.52 9.66 -10.00
CA LEU A 322 5.57 10.77 -10.10
C LEU A 322 5.88 11.89 -9.11
N VAL A 323 6.25 11.58 -7.86
CA VAL A 323 6.69 12.59 -6.89
C VAL A 323 7.90 13.37 -7.43
N ALA A 324 8.91 12.67 -7.96
CA ALA A 324 10.11 13.32 -8.48
C ALA A 324 9.83 14.19 -9.70
N VAL A 325 9.04 13.69 -10.67
CA VAL A 325 8.69 14.45 -11.88
C VAL A 325 7.83 15.67 -11.54
N MET A 326 6.84 15.52 -10.65
CA MET A 326 5.98 16.64 -10.24
C MET A 326 6.78 17.70 -9.48
N GLY A 327 7.66 17.28 -8.54
CA GLY A 327 8.52 18.20 -7.82
C GLY A 327 9.53 18.93 -8.72
N TRP A 328 10.09 18.25 -9.73
CA TRP A 328 11.02 18.88 -10.67
C TRP A 328 10.34 19.82 -11.68
N SER A 329 9.06 19.58 -11.99
CA SER A 329 8.26 20.42 -12.88
C SER A 329 7.48 21.52 -12.15
N GLU A 330 7.75 21.72 -10.86
CA GLU A 330 7.24 22.85 -10.09
C GLU A 330 7.76 24.17 -10.65
N ASP A 331 6.85 25.06 -11.04
CA ASP A 331 7.20 26.39 -11.51
C ASP A 331 6.73 27.44 -10.51
N MET A 332 7.66 27.99 -9.73
CA MET A 332 7.36 29.00 -8.71
C MET A 332 7.00 30.37 -9.29
N THR A 333 7.14 30.57 -10.61
CA THR A 333 6.74 31.82 -11.26
C THR A 333 5.23 31.90 -11.52
N LEU A 334 4.55 30.76 -11.53
CA LEU A 334 3.11 30.67 -11.73
C LEU A 334 2.35 30.86 -10.42
N ARG A 335 1.19 31.52 -10.49
CA ARG A 335 0.25 31.66 -9.36
C ARG A 335 -0.21 30.29 -8.83
N PHE A 336 -0.37 29.32 -9.73
CA PHE A 336 -0.55 27.91 -9.40
C PHE A 336 0.72 27.14 -9.79
N SER A 337 1.60 26.91 -8.81
CA SER A 337 2.94 26.38 -9.07
C SER A 337 2.95 24.97 -9.66
N MET A 338 1.93 24.17 -9.32
CA MET A 338 1.79 22.78 -9.77
C MET A 338 0.86 22.59 -10.97
N ARG A 339 0.57 23.64 -11.73
CA ARG A 339 -0.43 23.62 -12.81
C ARG A 339 -0.17 22.55 -13.87
N ILE A 340 1.01 22.57 -14.49
CA ILE A 340 1.38 21.62 -15.55
C ILE A 340 1.45 20.19 -15.01
N PRO A 341 2.20 19.91 -13.91
CA PRO A 341 2.25 18.57 -13.34
C PRO A 341 0.88 18.00 -12.94
N MET A 342 -0.02 18.81 -12.37
CA MET A 342 -1.37 18.35 -12.02
C MET A 342 -2.24 18.04 -13.25
N LEU A 343 -2.09 18.80 -14.33
CA LEU A 343 -2.77 18.50 -15.60
C LEU A 343 -2.26 17.18 -16.20
N CYS A 344 -0.93 16.99 -16.23
CA CYS A 344 -0.31 15.74 -16.65
C CYS A 344 -0.76 14.54 -15.81
N LEU A 345 -0.84 14.72 -14.48
CA LEU A 345 -1.33 13.70 -13.56
C LEU A 345 -2.80 13.35 -13.84
N SER A 346 -3.64 14.36 -14.08
CA SER A 346 -5.06 14.16 -14.43
C SER A 346 -5.21 13.33 -15.70
N MET A 347 -4.42 13.63 -16.75
CA MET A 347 -4.41 12.82 -17.98
C MET A 347 -3.93 11.39 -17.72
N ALA A 348 -2.87 11.21 -16.94
CA ALA A 348 -2.38 9.88 -16.55
C ALA A 348 -3.45 9.07 -15.82
N MET A 349 -4.21 9.69 -14.92
CA MET A 349 -5.31 9.03 -14.21
C MET A 349 -6.41 8.52 -15.15
N PHE A 350 -6.76 9.24 -16.21
CA PHE A 350 -7.68 8.71 -17.22
C PHE A 350 -7.09 7.55 -18.03
N ILE A 351 -5.78 7.55 -18.28
CA ILE A 351 -5.09 6.38 -18.87
C ILE A 351 -5.18 5.17 -17.93
N SER A 352 -5.07 5.37 -16.61
CA SER A 352 -5.21 4.30 -15.62
C SER A 352 -6.59 3.64 -15.66
N VAL A 353 -7.65 4.43 -15.89
CA VAL A 353 -9.02 3.92 -16.10
C VAL A 353 -9.07 3.07 -17.36
N TYR A 354 -8.50 3.57 -18.47
CA TYR A 354 -8.49 2.84 -19.71
C TYR A 354 -7.80 1.47 -19.53
N PHE A 355 -6.63 1.44 -18.90
CA PHE A 355 -5.94 0.18 -18.58
C PHE A 355 -6.80 -0.76 -17.72
N MET A 356 -7.44 -0.24 -16.67
CA MET A 356 -8.33 -1.03 -15.82
C MET A 356 -9.51 -1.62 -16.60
N SER A 357 -10.08 -0.85 -17.54
CA SER A 357 -11.20 -1.30 -18.37
C SER A 357 -10.84 -2.44 -19.34
N GLN A 358 -9.57 -2.52 -19.74
CA GLN A 358 -9.01 -3.59 -20.59
C GLN A 358 -8.75 -4.88 -19.83
N VAL A 359 -8.73 -4.86 -18.49
CA VAL A 359 -8.66 -6.06 -17.67
C VAL A 359 -10.02 -6.78 -17.77
N LYS A 360 -10.13 -7.64 -18.79
CA LYS A 360 -11.31 -8.47 -19.05
C LYS A 360 -10.98 -9.92 -18.68
N GLY A 361 -11.80 -10.52 -17.83
CA GLY A 361 -11.69 -11.94 -17.55
C GLY A 361 -12.82 -12.44 -16.67
N SER A 362 -13.09 -13.73 -16.80
CA SER A 362 -13.91 -14.48 -15.87
C SER A 362 -13.14 -14.71 -14.58
N LEU A 363 -13.85 -14.73 -13.45
CA LEU A 363 -13.27 -14.96 -12.13
C LEU A 363 -12.96 -16.45 -12.01
N LYS A 364 -11.68 -16.81 -12.15
CA LYS A 364 -11.25 -18.20 -12.29
C LYS A 364 -11.46 -18.99 -11.00
N ARG A 365 -11.27 -18.35 -9.84
CA ARG A 365 -11.49 -18.98 -8.53
C ARG A 365 -12.96 -19.26 -8.27
N THR A 366 -13.84 -18.27 -8.46
CA THR A 366 -15.30 -18.48 -8.34
C THR A 366 -15.79 -19.60 -9.26
N ILE A 367 -15.26 -19.69 -10.48
CA ILE A 367 -15.62 -20.76 -11.44
C ILE A 367 -15.10 -22.13 -10.98
N HIS A 368 -13.85 -22.21 -10.50
CA HIS A 368 -13.26 -23.46 -10.01
C HIS A 368 -13.99 -24.00 -8.77
N GLN A 369 -14.59 -23.14 -7.96
CA GLN A 369 -15.38 -23.57 -6.79
C GLN A 369 -16.80 -24.01 -7.16
N GLN A 370 -17.30 -23.61 -8.32
CA GLN A 370 -18.62 -24.02 -8.84
C GLN A 370 -18.55 -25.26 -9.76
N SER A 371 -17.36 -25.68 -10.18
CA SER A 371 -17.17 -26.95 -10.90
C SER A 371 -17.27 -28.13 -9.92
N PRO A 372 -18.10 -29.14 -10.23
CA PRO A 372 -18.44 -30.26 -9.34
C PRO A 372 -17.26 -31.18 -8.99
#